data_AF-A0A2I0WTD9-F1
#
_entry.id   AF-A0A2I0WTD9-F1
#
_cell.length_a   1.000
_cell.length_b   1.000
_cell.length_c   1.000
_cell.angle_alpha   90.00
_cell.angle_beta   90.00
_cell.angle_gamma   90.00
#
_symmetry.space_group_name_H-M   'P 1'
#
loop_
_entity.id
_entity.type
_entity.pdbx_description
1 polymer ?
#
loop_
_entity_poly.entity_id
_entity_poly.type
_entity_poly.pdbx_seq_one_letter_code
_entity_poly.pdbx_strand_id
1 'polypeptide(L)'
;MINLDDKFVLEGKKINNIYILDFNYIEYSNSLYLKIIVDESWLWHRRLCHTSMKTLRNITHKSLVRCKPKLDFTKDHLCDACHLGK
;
A
#
# COMPACT_ATOMS: atom_id res chain seq x y z
N MET A 1 -16.25 -1.81 7.57
CA MET A 1 -16.22 -0.47 6.97
C MET A 1 -14.89 -0.24 6.29
N ILE A 2 -14.90 0.29 5.06
CA ILE A 2 -13.71 0.68 4.30
C ILE A 2 -13.75 2.20 4.14
N ASN A 3 -12.72 2.87 4.65
CA ASN A 3 -12.55 4.32 4.55
C ASN A 3 -11.38 4.64 3.60
N LEU A 4 -11.56 5.68 2.81
CA LEU A 4 -10.52 6.28 1.95
C LEU A 4 -10.50 7.77 2.28
N ASP A 5 -9.36 8.30 2.70
CA ASP A 5 -9.19 9.72 3.05
C ASP A 5 -10.27 10.22 4.04
N ASP A 6 -10.51 9.43 5.10
CA ASP A 6 -11.54 9.66 6.12
C ASP A 6 -13.00 9.71 5.61
N LYS A 7 -13.21 9.40 4.33
CA LYS A 7 -14.52 9.24 3.73
C LYS A 7 -14.94 7.78 3.75
N PHE A 8 -16.16 7.53 4.23
CA PHE A 8 -16.79 6.23 4.12
C PHE A 8 -17.05 5.90 2.64
N VAL A 9 -16.48 4.79 2.17
CA VAL A 9 -16.61 4.37 0.76
C VAL A 9 -17.52 3.15 0.65
N LEU A 10 -17.29 2.12 1.48
CA LEU A 10 -17.99 0.84 1.38
C LEU A 10 -18.18 0.18 2.75
N GLU A 11 -19.31 -0.52 2.90
CA GLU A 11 -19.52 -1.48 3.97
C GLU A 11 -19.28 -2.91 3.45
N GLY A 12 -18.68 -3.74 4.29
CA GLY A 12 -18.36 -5.12 3.94
C GLY A 12 -18.07 -5.95 5.18
N LYS A 13 -18.37 -7.24 5.08
CA LYS A 13 -18.09 -8.22 6.13
C LYS A 13 -16.61 -8.60 6.09
N LYS A 14 -15.90 -8.39 7.19
CA LYS A 14 -14.50 -8.82 7.31
C LYS A 14 -14.45 -10.26 7.84
N ILE A 15 -13.77 -11.14 7.11
CA ILE A 15 -13.43 -12.50 7.54
C ILE A 15 -11.92 -12.64 7.42
N ASN A 16 -11.23 -12.77 8.55
CA ASN A 16 -9.76 -12.69 8.64
C ASN A 16 -9.23 -11.40 7.96
N ASN A 17 -8.45 -11.55 6.88
CA ASN A 17 -7.90 -10.45 6.09
C ASN A 17 -8.66 -10.19 4.78
N ILE A 18 -9.82 -10.81 4.60
CA ILE A 18 -10.65 -10.70 3.40
C ILE A 18 -11.88 -9.84 3.73
N TYR A 19 -12.15 -8.85 2.89
CA TYR A 19 -13.39 -8.08 2.92
C TYR A 19 -14.34 -8.64 1.86
N ILE A 20 -15.52 -9.06 2.30
CA ILE A 20 -16.62 -9.48 1.44
C ILE A 20 -17.56 -8.29 1.27
N LEU A 21 -17.73 -7.88 0.02
CA LEU A 21 -18.58 -6.77 -0.39
C LEU A 21 -19.82 -7.33 -1.06
N ASP A 22 -20.99 -6.82 -0.69
CA ASP A 22 -22.25 -7.10 -1.38
C ASP A 22 -22.58 -5.92 -2.29
N PHE A 23 -22.47 -6.13 -3.61
CA PHE A 23 -22.70 -5.09 -4.60
C PHE A 23 -24.18 -4.84 -4.89
N ASN A 24 -25.09 -5.66 -4.36
CA ASN A 24 -26.53 -5.50 -4.59
C ASN A 24 -27.10 -4.23 -3.93
N TYR A 25 -26.39 -3.64 -2.97
CA TYR A 25 -26.78 -2.43 -2.25
C TYR A 25 -26.11 -1.14 -2.76
N ILE A 26 -25.30 -1.23 -3.83
CA ILE A 26 -24.54 -0.08 -4.35
C ILE A 26 -25.25 0.45 -5.60
N GLU A 27 -26.07 1.48 -5.42
CA GLU A 27 -26.88 2.10 -6.50
C GLU A 27 -26.07 2.97 -7.50
N TYR A 28 -24.73 3.06 -7.38
CA TYR A 28 -23.93 4.01 -8.15
C TYR A 28 -23.12 3.39 -9.33
N SER A 29 -23.55 3.78 -10.54
CA SER A 29 -22.83 3.96 -11.83
C SER A 29 -21.71 2.96 -12.24
N ASN A 30 -22.04 2.12 -13.24
CA ASN A 30 -21.26 1.51 -14.34
C ASN A 30 -19.78 1.07 -14.23
N SER A 31 -19.02 1.41 -13.19
CA SER A 31 -17.66 0.88 -12.99
C SER A 31 -17.18 1.08 -11.56
N LEU A 32 -17.24 0.01 -10.76
CA LEU A 32 -16.59 -0.02 -9.45
C LEU A 32 -15.21 -0.66 -9.58
N TYR A 33 -14.16 0.05 -9.20
CA TYR A 33 -12.79 -0.45 -9.24
C TYR A 33 -12.23 -0.58 -7.82
N LEU A 34 -11.58 -1.71 -7.55
CA LEU A 34 -10.85 -1.91 -6.30
C LEU A 34 -9.48 -1.25 -6.43
N LYS A 35 -9.26 -0.16 -5.69
CA LYS A 35 -7.95 0.46 -5.56
C LYS A 35 -7.24 -0.09 -4.32
N ILE A 36 -6.07 -0.69 -4.53
CA ILE A 36 -5.16 -1.01 -3.44
C ILE A 36 -4.46 0.29 -3.04
N ILE A 37 -4.78 0.81 -1.85
CA ILE A 37 -4.07 1.93 -1.25
C ILE A 37 -2.90 1.33 -0.49
N VAL A 38 -1.71 1.35 -1.08
CA VAL A 38 -0.49 0.88 -0.43
C VAL A 38 0.53 2.00 -0.52
N ASP A 39 1.22 2.24 0.59
CA ASP A 39 2.41 3.07 0.59
C ASP A 39 3.45 2.42 -0.35
N GLU A 40 3.68 3.06 -1.48
CA GLU A 40 4.58 2.54 -2.50
C GLU A 40 5.99 2.33 -1.94
N SER A 41 6.45 3.18 -1.02
CA SER A 41 7.80 3.05 -0.45
C SER A 41 7.95 1.75 0.34
N TRP A 42 6.92 1.39 1.10
CA TRP A 42 6.82 0.13 1.83
C TRP A 42 6.60 -1.09 0.94
N LEU A 43 5.95 -0.91 -0.21
CA LEU A 43 5.87 -1.97 -1.21
C LEU A 43 7.24 -2.27 -1.81
N TRP A 44 7.99 -1.23 -2.19
CA TRP A 44 9.34 -1.37 -2.74
C TRP A 44 10.34 -1.90 -1.71
N HIS A 45 10.21 -1.50 -0.44
CA HIS A 45 10.96 -2.09 0.67
C HIS A 45 10.85 -3.61 0.70
N ARG A 46 9.63 -4.14 0.64
CA ARG A 46 9.39 -5.59 0.65
C ARG A 46 9.85 -6.27 -0.65
N ARG A 47 9.55 -5.67 -1.82
CA ARG A 47 9.96 -6.21 -3.14
C ARG A 47 11.48 -6.32 -3.30
N LEU A 48 12.24 -5.44 -2.66
CA LEU A 48 13.70 -5.43 -2.69
C LEU A 48 14.31 -6.10 -1.45
N CYS A 49 13.68 -7.16 -0.93
CA CYS A 49 14.19 -7.95 0.21
C CYS A 49 14.48 -7.09 1.45
N HIS A 50 13.46 -6.35 1.90
CA HIS A 50 13.53 -5.51 3.09
C HIS A 50 14.66 -4.48 3.05
N THR A 51 14.92 -3.88 1.88
CA THR A 51 15.99 -2.88 1.70
C THR A 51 15.68 -1.61 2.51
N SER A 52 16.68 -1.04 3.20
CA SER A 52 16.45 0.15 4.04
C SER A 52 15.81 1.30 3.26
N MET A 53 14.95 2.10 3.91
CA MET A 53 14.32 3.27 3.28
C MET A 53 15.36 4.27 2.78
N LYS A 54 16.50 4.40 3.46
CA LYS A 54 17.64 5.21 3.02
C LYS A 54 18.21 4.70 1.69
N THR A 55 18.38 3.39 1.56
CA THR A 55 18.87 2.77 0.33
C THR A 55 17.85 2.92 -0.80
N LEU A 56 16.56 2.70 -0.54
CA LEU A 56 15.50 2.92 -1.53
C LEU A 56 15.49 4.37 -2.04
N ARG A 57 15.61 5.35 -1.14
CA ARG A 57 15.71 6.77 -1.51
C ARG A 57 16.89 7.04 -2.42
N ASN A 58 18.04 6.42 -2.16
CA ASN A 58 19.21 6.57 -3.02
C ASN A 58 18.99 5.94 -4.40
N ILE A 59 18.37 4.76 -4.46
CA ILE A 59 18.04 4.06 -5.71
C ILE A 59 17.06 4.88 -6.56
N THR A 60 16.02 5.44 -5.95
CA THR A 60 15.03 6.27 -6.66
C THR A 60 15.58 7.62 -7.09
N HIS A 61 16.40 8.27 -6.25
CA HIS A 61 17.03 9.55 -6.59
C HIS A 61 18.04 9.39 -7.74
N LYS A 62 18.81 8.30 -7.74
CA LYS A 62 19.82 8.02 -8.78
C LYS A 62 19.23 7.34 -10.02
N SER A 63 17.90 7.15 -10.09
CA SER A 63 17.21 6.49 -11.19
C SER A 63 17.82 5.12 -11.56
N LEU A 64 18.25 4.35 -10.55
CA LEU A 64 18.91 3.04 -10.76
C LEU A 64 17.93 1.92 -11.11
N VAL A 65 16.63 2.22 -11.18
CA VAL A 65 15.56 1.30 -11.55
C VAL A 65 14.82 1.86 -12.76
N ARG A 66 14.47 0.99 -13.73
CA ARG A 66 13.83 1.39 -15.00
C ARG A 66 12.50 2.13 -14.80
N CYS A 67 11.73 1.73 -13.80
CA CYS A 67 10.52 2.44 -13.39
C CYS A 67 10.88 3.30 -12.19
N LYS A 68 11.06 4.61 -12.39
CA LYS A 68 11.28 5.57 -11.30
C LYS A 68 9.97 5.71 -10.52
N PRO A 69 9.85 5.10 -9.32
CA PRO A 69 8.63 5.25 -8.54
C PRO A 69 8.69 6.61 -7.83
N LYS A 70 7.56 7.33 -7.80
CA LYS A 70 7.45 8.60 -7.06
C LYS A 70 7.15 8.26 -5.60
N LEU A 71 8.21 7.96 -4.87
CA LEU A 71 8.11 7.49 -3.50
C LEU A 71 8.27 8.64 -2.51
N ASP A 72 7.30 8.76 -1.61
CA ASP A 72 7.44 9.52 -0.38
C ASP A 72 7.99 8.58 0.70
N PHE A 73 9.08 8.99 1.34
CA PHE A 73 9.78 8.17 2.34
C PHE A 73 9.49 8.70 3.73
N THR A 74 8.49 8.12 4.40
CA THR A 74 8.25 8.33 5.84
C THR A 74 9.34 7.64 6.66
N LYS A 75 9.78 8.26 7.75
CA LYS A 75 10.88 7.74 8.58
C LYS A 75 10.41 6.83 9.73
N ASP A 76 9.11 6.70 9.93
CA ASP A 76 8.58 6.51 11.29
C ASP A 76 8.05 5.10 11.59
N HIS A 77 8.27 4.13 10.71
CA HIS A 77 7.86 2.75 10.96
C HIS A 77 9.05 1.79 10.83
N LEU A 78 9.32 1.04 11.89
CA LEU A 78 10.27 -0.07 11.89
C LEU A 78 9.58 -1.29 11.29
N CYS A 79 10.24 -1.96 10.34
CA CYS A 79 9.78 -3.23 9.82
C CYS A 79 10.17 -4.35 10.78
N ASP A 80 9.21 -5.14 11.26
CA ASP A 80 9.46 -6.25 12.19
C ASP A 80 10.51 -7.24 11.65
N ALA A 81 10.40 -7.61 10.37
CA ALA A 81 11.39 -8.47 9.73
C ALA A 81 12.80 -7.84 9.75
N CYS A 82 12.92 -6.53 9.47
CA CYS A 82 14.21 -5.85 9.58
C CYS A 82 14.75 -5.82 11.01
N HIS A 83 13.86 -5.67 12.00
CA HIS A 83 14.24 -5.65 13.41
C HIS A 83 14.77 -7.02 13.86
N LEU A 84 14.21 -8.10 13.33
CA LEU A 84 14.62 -9.49 13.62
C LEU A 84 15.83 -9.96 12.80
N GLY A 85 16.46 -9.08 12.01
CA GLY A 85 17.68 -9.40 11.23
C GLY A 85 17.44 -9.78 9.77
N LYS A 86 16.19 -9.67 9.30
CA LYS A 86 15.61 -10.21 8.05
C LYS A 86 15.37 -11.72 8.09
#